data_AF-A0A9E0J2S1-F1
#
_entry.id   AF-A0A9E0J2S1-F1
#
_cell.length_a   1.000
_cell.length_b   1.000
_cell.length_c   1.000
_cell.angle_alpha   90.00
_cell.angle_beta   90.00
_cell.angle_gamma   90.00
#
_symmetry.space_group_name_H-M   'P 1'
#
loop_
_entity.id
_entity.type
_entity.pdbx_description
1 polymer ?
#
loop_
_entity_poly.entity_id
_entity_poly.type
_entity_poly.pdbx_seq_one_letter_code
_entity_poly.pdbx_strand_id
1 'polypeptide(L)' 'MRQIETKGGKRWRCIKSIQATKQGRAAREAFGRQMSANNRAEAESKARLVLNAAKQL' A
#
# COMPACT_ATOMS: atom_id res chain seq x y z
N MET A 1 -6.16 9.91 -0.14
CA MET A 1 -5.29 9.84 -1.34
C MET A 1 -5.14 11.24 -1.92
N ARG A 2 -4.07 11.56 -2.65
CA ARG A 2 -3.91 12.86 -3.32
C ARG A 2 -3.20 12.68 -4.66
N GLN A 3 -3.64 13.42 -5.67
CA GLN A 3 -2.91 13.53 -6.94
C GLN A 3 -1.73 14.49 -6.76
N ILE A 4 -0.54 14.08 -7.16
CA ILE A 4 0.67 14.90 -7.12
C ILE A 4 1.32 14.97 -8.48
N GLU A 5 2.00 16.08 -8.77
CA GLU A 5 2.85 16.21 -9.94
C GLU A 5 4.20 15.54 -9.70
N THR A 6 4.67 14.80 -10.70
CA THR A 6 5.99 14.17 -10.73
C THR A 6 6.65 14.50 -12.07
N LYS A 7 7.97 14.29 -12.19
CA LYS A 7 8.68 14.47 -13.47
C LYS A 7 8.03 13.74 -14.65
N GLY A 8 7.39 12.59 -14.40
CA GLY A 8 6.68 11.80 -15.42
C GLY A 8 5.17 12.07 -15.48
N GLY A 9 4.70 13.23 -15.02
CA GLY A 9 3.28 13.59 -15.01
C GLY A 9 2.58 13.36 -13.67
N LYS A 10 1.25 13.47 -13.68
CA LYS A 10 0.41 13.38 -12.48
C LYS A 10 0.26 11.93 -12.01
N ARG A 11 0.49 11.68 -10.72
CA ARG A 11 0.29 10.36 -10.09
C ARG A 11 -0.52 10.46 -8.81
N TRP A 12 -1.40 9.49 -8.59
CA TRP A 12 -2.07 9.32 -7.31
C TRP A 12 -1.14 8.65 -6.30
N ARG A 13 -1.01 9.24 -5.11
CA ARG A 13 -0.26 8.65 -4.00
C ARG A 13 -1.04 8.75 -2.69
N CYS A 14 -0.76 7.82 -1.78
CA CYS A 14 -1.29 7.91 -0.43
C CYS A 14 -0.64 9.07 0.33
N ILE A 15 -1.41 9.70 1.21
CA ILE A 15 -0.97 10.90 1.94
C ILE A 15 0.26 10.58 2.79
N LYS A 16 0.28 9.41 3.44
CA LYS A 16 1.42 8.93 4.24
C LYS A 16 2.69 8.70 3.39
N SER A 17 2.57 8.17 2.16
CA SER A 17 3.73 8.04 1.26
C SER A 17 4.27 9.40 0.82
N ILE A 18 3.39 10.38 0.59
CA ILE A 18 3.80 11.76 0.28
C ILE A 18 4.56 12.36 1.47
N GLN A 19 4.09 12.17 2.71
CA GLN A 19 4.80 12.61 3.91
C GLN A 19 6.15 11.91 4.07
N ALA A 20 6.22 10.59 3.86
CA ALA A 20 7.46 9.83 3.93
C ALA A 20 8.50 10.29 2.90
N THR A 21 8.06 10.77 1.72
CA THR A 21 8.99 11.36 0.73
C THR A 21 9.66 12.64 1.22
N LYS A 22 9.02 13.42 2.11
CA LYS A 22 9.59 14.65 2.69
C LYS A 22 10.68 14.36 3.73
N GLN A 23 10.66 13.16 4.33
CA GLN A 23 11.62 12.74 5.36
C GLN A 23 12.87 12.08 4.76
N GLY A 24 12.96 11.98 3.43
CA GLY A 24 14.09 11.40 2.71
C GLY A 24 13.84 9.98 2.19
N ARG A 25 14.82 9.46 1.45
CA ARG A 25 14.72 8.18 0.72
C ARG A 25 14.52 6.99 1.65
N ALA A 26 15.30 6.92 2.74
CA ALA A 26 15.23 5.81 3.69
C ALA A 26 13.84 5.68 4.33
N ALA A 27 13.26 6.80 4.79
CA ALA A 27 11.92 6.83 5.35
C ALA A 27 10.85 6.41 4.32
N ARG A 28 10.96 6.87 3.07
CA ARG A 28 10.09 6.45 1.97
C ARG A 28 10.16 4.95 1.73
N GLU A 29 11.36 4.37 1.67
CA GLU A 29 11.55 2.93 1.43
C GLU A 29 11.05 2.09 2.60
N ALA A 30 11.33 2.49 3.84
CA ALA A 30 10.84 1.82 5.04
C ALA A 30 9.30 1.78 5.07
N PHE A 31 8.66 2.92 4.79
CA PHE A 31 7.21 3.01 4.67
C PHE A 31 6.66 2.12 3.55
N GLY A 32 7.33 2.10 2.39
CA GLY A 32 6.97 1.22 1.28
C GLY A 32 6.98 -0.25 1.66
N ARG A 33 8.04 -0.72 2.35
CA ARG A 33 8.13 -2.10 2.85
C ARG A 33 7.03 -2.44 3.85
N GLN A 34 6.75 -1.53 4.79
CA GLN A 34 5.68 -1.70 5.77
C GLN A 34 4.31 -1.86 5.10
N MET A 35 3.99 -0.99 4.13
CA MET A 35 2.71 -1.06 3.41
C MET A 35 2.58 -2.35 2.59
N SER A 36 3.65 -2.80 1.93
CA SER A 36 3.64 -4.06 1.20
C SER A 36 3.38 -5.26 2.12
N ALA A 37 3.98 -5.29 3.31
CA ALA A 37 3.73 -6.34 4.30
C ALA A 37 2.27 -6.35 4.77
N ASN A 38 1.72 -5.17 5.10
CA ASN A 38 0.32 -5.05 5.52
C ASN A 38 -0.65 -5.49 4.43
N ASN A 39 -0.45 -5.02 3.19
CA ASN A 39 -1.30 -5.40 2.06
C ASN A 39 -1.26 -6.91 1.80
N ARG A 40 -0.10 -7.54 1.95
CA ARG A 40 0.03 -9.00 1.82
C ARG A 40 -0.74 -9.72 2.93
N ALA A 41 -0.57 -9.32 4.18
CA ALA A 41 -1.30 -9.92 5.31
C ALA A 41 -2.82 -9.76 5.18
N GLU A 42 -3.29 -8.58 4.75
CA GLU A 42 -4.71 -8.33 4.49
C GLU A 42 -5.24 -9.19 3.34
N ALA A 43 -4.48 -9.30 2.24
CA ALA A 43 -4.86 -10.12 1.10
C ALA A 43 -4.93 -11.61 1.48
N GLU A 44 -3.96 -12.13 2.23
CA GLU A 44 -3.97 -13.49 2.74
C GLU A 44 -5.14 -13.75 3.69
N SER A 45 -5.45 -12.80 4.58
CA SER A 45 -6.61 -12.89 5.46
C SER A 45 -7.92 -12.95 4.68
N LYS A 46 -8.10 -12.06 3.70
CA LYS A 46 -9.27 -12.04 2.82
C LYS A 46 -9.37 -13.32 1.99
N ALA A 47 -8.26 -13.79 1.43
CA ALA A 47 -8.22 -15.04 0.69
C ALA A 47 -8.68 -16.22 1.55
N ARG A 48 -8.22 -16.32 2.81
CA ARG A 48 -8.71 -17.35 3.75
C ARG A 48 -10.21 -17.26 3.97
N LEU A 49 -10.76 -16.07 4.20
CA LEU A 49 -12.20 -15.89 4.42
C LEU A 49 -13.02 -16.27 3.19
N VAL A 50 -12.60 -15.83 1.99
CA VAL A 50 -13.28 -16.15 0.73
C VAL A 50 -13.20 -17.64 0.40
N LEU A 51 -12.01 -18.25 0.55
CA LEU A 51 -11.82 -19.69 0.33
C LEU A 51 -12.65 -20.53 1.31
N ASN A 52 -12.78 -20.09 2.55
CA ASN A 52 -13.61 -20.77 3.55
C ASN A 52 -15.11 -20.60 3.25
N ALA A 53 -15.54 -19.43 2.77
CA ALA A 53 -16.93 -19.21 2.35
C ALA A 53 -17.29 -20.04 1.12
N ALA A 54 -16.38 -20.19 0.16
CA ALA A 54 -16.59 -21.02 -1.04
C ALA A 54 -16.61 -22.53 -0.75
N LYS A 55 -16.06 -22.97 0.39
CA LYS A 55 -16.06 -24.38 0.83
C LYS A 55 -17.34 -24.82 1.54
N GLN A 56 -18.22 -23.88 1.89
CA GLN A 56 -19.48 -24.13 2.61
C GLN A 56 -20.71 -24.19 1.68
N LEU A 57 -20.50 -24.12 0.37
CA LEU A 57 -21.50 -24.35 -0.68
C LEU A 57 -21.19 -25.67 -1.38
#